data_AF-A0A1I0QJR1-F1
#
_entry.id   AF-A0A1I0QJR1-F1
#
_cell.length_a   1.000
_cell.length_b   1.000
_cell.length_c   1.000
_cell.angle_alpha   90.00
_cell.angle_beta   90.00
_cell.angle_gamma   90.00
#
_symmetry.space_group_name_H-M   'P 1'
#
loop_
_entity.id
_entity.type
_entity.pdbx_description
1 polymer ?
#
loop_
_entity_poly.entity_id
_entity_poly.type
_entity_poly.pdbx_seq_one_letter_code
_entity_poly.pdbx_strand_id
1 'polypeptide(L)'
;MAEENNKTKNPSDEKATSSKLIKLSDAQLEYREMLKKEAKARHGSGIRIINNQDNMLWVAHNHLTNLPIRLRDAIINDCGLSLPTYYRYMRPSTKLEKGVETRVPHTLTIAEKYMIKKNFDVLFKEMVKFHSDFMKLT
;
A
#
# COMPACT_ATOMS: atom_id res chain seq x y z
N MET A 1 -66.50 -28.40 -4.84
CA MET A 1 -66.55 -27.16 -5.64
C MET A 1 -66.93 -26.02 -4.72
N ALA A 2 -66.30 -24.85 -4.91
CA ALA A 2 -66.25 -23.67 -4.02
C ALA A 2 -65.37 -23.91 -2.76
N GLU A 3 -64.46 -23.04 -2.30
CA GLU A 3 -64.35 -21.57 -2.41
C GLU A 3 -62.90 -21.13 -2.10
N GLU A 4 -62.42 -20.06 -2.75
CA GLU A 4 -61.21 -19.31 -2.35
C GLU A 4 -61.42 -18.58 -1.02
N ASN A 5 -60.35 -18.34 -0.26
CA ASN A 5 -60.21 -17.05 0.42
C ASN A 5 -58.77 -16.72 0.83
N ASN A 6 -58.40 -15.51 0.45
CA ASN A 6 -57.10 -14.85 0.58
C ASN A 6 -57.15 -13.92 1.80
N LYS A 7 -56.10 -13.84 2.64
CA LYS A 7 -55.92 -12.69 3.56
C LYS A 7 -54.48 -12.52 4.08
N THR A 8 -53.78 -11.61 3.42
CA THR A 8 -52.87 -10.55 3.90
C THR A 8 -52.41 -10.43 5.37
N LYS A 9 -51.09 -10.22 5.49
CA LYS A 9 -50.31 -9.21 6.27
C LYS A 9 -50.09 -9.43 7.79
N ASN A 10 -48.80 -9.66 8.15
CA ASN A 10 -47.83 -8.80 8.90
C ASN A 10 -48.35 -7.81 9.96
N PRO A 11 -47.52 -7.20 10.84
CA PRO A 11 -46.15 -7.47 11.31
C PRO A 11 -46.00 -7.26 12.86
N SER A 12 -44.80 -7.49 13.41
CA SER A 12 -44.13 -6.69 14.48
C SER A 12 -43.12 -7.58 15.21
N ASP A 13 -41.82 -7.27 15.10
CA ASP A 13 -41.00 -6.69 16.19
C ASP A 13 -40.91 -7.65 17.39
N GLU A 14 -39.76 -8.12 17.88
CA GLU A 14 -38.48 -7.44 18.02
C GLU A 14 -37.51 -8.42 18.73
N LYS A 15 -36.20 -8.16 18.54
CA LYS A 15 -35.10 -8.33 19.51
C LYS A 15 -34.35 -9.67 19.67
N ALA A 16 -33.04 -9.46 19.65
CA ALA A 16 -31.99 -10.00 20.52
C ALA A 16 -30.99 -11.00 19.90
N THR A 17 -29.81 -10.42 19.64
CA THR A 17 -28.51 -10.99 19.29
C THR A 17 -28.02 -12.04 20.29
N SER A 18 -27.50 -13.18 19.80
CA SER A 18 -26.44 -13.95 20.47
C SER A 18 -25.76 -14.89 19.47
N SER A 19 -24.45 -14.73 19.30
CA SER A 19 -23.62 -15.46 18.34
C SER A 19 -23.56 -16.95 18.67
N LYS A 20 -24.31 -17.77 17.93
CA LYS A 20 -24.12 -19.22 17.90
C LYS A 20 -23.23 -19.58 16.73
N LEU A 21 -22.18 -20.37 17.01
CA LEU A 21 -21.30 -20.98 16.01
C LEU A 21 -22.13 -21.52 14.84
N ILE A 22 -21.99 -20.88 13.68
CA ILE A 22 -22.58 -21.36 12.44
C ILE A 22 -21.80 -22.62 12.10
N LYS A 23 -22.41 -23.78 12.34
CA LYS A 23 -21.94 -25.04 11.75
C LYS A 23 -22.01 -24.82 10.25
N LEU A 24 -20.85 -24.69 9.62
CA LEU A 24 -20.73 -24.61 8.17
C LEU A 24 -21.44 -25.83 7.59
N SER A 25 -22.21 -25.63 6.52
CA SER A 25 -22.83 -26.75 5.82
C SER A 25 -21.74 -27.65 5.23
N ASP A 26 -22.08 -28.91 4.99
CA ASP A 26 -21.11 -29.87 4.43
C ASP A 26 -20.54 -29.37 3.09
N ALA A 27 -21.35 -28.67 2.29
CA ALA A 27 -20.91 -28.01 1.06
C ALA A 27 -19.89 -26.87 1.30
N GLN A 28 -20.02 -26.10 2.37
CA GLN A 28 -19.06 -25.06 2.74
C GLN A 28 -17.76 -25.66 3.29
N LEU A 29 -17.85 -26.81 3.97
CA LEU A 29 -16.70 -27.55 4.44
C LEU A 29 -15.91 -28.15 3.27
N GLU A 30 -16.61 -28.77 2.31
CA GLU A 30 -16.03 -29.32 1.08
C GLU A 30 -15.38 -28.23 0.24
N TYR A 31 -16.04 -27.07 0.07
CA TYR A 31 -15.46 -25.94 -0.65
C TYR A 31 -14.18 -25.42 0.02
N ARG A 32 -14.15 -25.38 1.36
CA ARG A 32 -12.96 -24.97 2.12
C ARG A 32 -11.81 -25.97 2.00
N GLU A 33 -12.10 -27.26 2.02
CA GLU A 33 -11.09 -28.31 1.84
C GLU A 33 -10.58 -28.35 0.39
N MET A 34 -11.44 -28.10 -0.59
CA MET A 34 -11.06 -27.92 -1.99
C MET A 34 -10.11 -26.73 -2.16
N LEU A 35 -10.42 -25.57 -1.56
CA LEU A 35 -9.55 -24.38 -1.57
C LEU A 35 -8.19 -24.62 -0.89
N LYS A 36 -8.15 -25.38 0.21
CA LYS A 36 -6.89 -25.76 0.87
C LYS A 36 -6.06 -26.70 0.00
N LYS A 37 -6.71 -27.65 -0.69
CA LYS A 37 -6.04 -28.59 -1.59
C LYS A 37 -5.49 -27.88 -2.83
N GLU A 38 -6.22 -26.93 -3.39
CA GLU A 38 -5.74 -26.04 -4.45
C GLU A 38 -4.61 -25.11 -3.98
N ALA A 39 -4.70 -24.56 -2.77
CA ALA A 39 -3.64 -23.73 -2.20
C ALA A 39 -2.34 -24.53 -2.07
N LYS A 40 -2.42 -25.76 -1.53
CA LYS A 40 -1.29 -26.68 -1.38
C LYS A 40 -0.69 -27.11 -2.73
N ALA A 41 -1.52 -27.31 -3.75
CA ALA A 41 -1.07 -27.62 -5.12
C ALA A 41 -0.34 -26.44 -5.80
N ARG A 42 -0.73 -25.20 -5.48
CA ARG A 42 -0.11 -23.99 -6.05
C ARG A 42 1.12 -23.47 -5.28
N HIS A 43 1.43 -24.01 -4.10
CA HIS A 43 2.62 -23.62 -3.32
C HIS A 43 3.91 -24.36 -3.73
N GLY A 44 3.96 -24.94 -4.93
CA GLY A 44 5.17 -25.53 -5.51
C GLY A 44 6.11 -24.53 -6.22
N SER A 45 5.64 -23.36 -6.65
CA SER A 45 6.48 -22.28 -7.19
C SER A 45 5.62 -21.05 -7.51
N GLY A 46 6.15 -19.86 -7.29
CA GLY A 46 5.58 -18.62 -7.84
C GLY A 46 4.74 -17.80 -6.87
N ILE A 47 5.29 -16.66 -6.48
CA ILE A 47 4.64 -15.58 -5.74
C ILE A 47 3.27 -15.28 -6.37
N ARG A 48 2.17 -15.44 -5.61
CA ARG A 48 0.85 -14.96 -6.03
C ARG A 48 0.78 -13.45 -5.80
N ILE A 49 0.77 -12.66 -6.86
CA ILE A 49 0.35 -11.25 -6.76
C ILE A 49 -1.18 -11.27 -6.62
N ILE A 50 -1.67 -11.15 -5.39
CA ILE A 50 -3.09 -10.89 -5.14
C ILE A 50 -3.33 -9.43 -5.53
N ASN A 51 -4.03 -9.19 -6.63
CA ASN A 51 -4.35 -7.85 -7.08
C ASN A 51 -5.44 -7.28 -6.16
N ASN A 52 -5.03 -6.57 -5.10
CA ASN A 52 -5.90 -6.10 -4.03
C ASN A 52 -6.24 -4.61 -4.21
N GLN A 53 -6.60 -4.23 -5.44
CA GLN A 53 -6.80 -2.83 -5.84
C GLN A 53 -7.96 -2.14 -5.11
N ASP A 54 -8.97 -2.90 -4.69
CA ASP A 54 -10.10 -2.37 -3.91
C ASP A 54 -9.74 -2.10 -2.44
N ASN A 55 -8.64 -2.67 -1.96
CA ASN A 55 -8.12 -2.39 -0.63
C ASN A 55 -7.26 -1.13 -0.67
N MET A 56 -7.89 0.01 -0.35
CA MET A 56 -7.22 1.32 -0.31
C MET A 56 -5.96 1.34 0.57
N LEU A 57 -5.93 0.58 1.68
CA LEU A 57 -4.74 0.49 2.54
C LEU A 57 -3.61 -0.28 1.85
N TRP A 58 -3.94 -1.34 1.10
CA TRP A 58 -2.96 -2.11 0.32
C TRP A 58 -2.39 -1.27 -0.83
N VAL A 59 -3.24 -0.51 -1.52
CA VAL A 59 -2.83 0.42 -2.58
C VAL A 59 -1.92 1.52 -2.01
N ALA A 60 -2.33 2.17 -0.90
CA ALA A 60 -1.52 3.18 -0.24
C ALA A 60 -0.16 2.63 0.23
N HIS A 61 -0.16 1.45 0.86
CA HIS A 61 1.07 0.78 1.28
C HIS A 61 2.02 0.54 0.09
N ASN A 62 1.54 0.00 -1.03
CA ASN A 62 2.38 -0.24 -2.20
C ASN A 62 2.91 1.04 -2.85
N HIS A 63 2.12 2.12 -2.88
CA HIS A 63 2.56 3.41 -3.40
C HIS A 63 3.66 4.04 -2.52
N LEU A 64 3.52 3.97 -1.19
CA LEU A 64 4.49 4.53 -0.26
C LEU A 64 5.77 3.69 -0.18
N THR A 65 5.68 2.36 -0.27
CA THR A 65 6.84 1.46 -0.28
C THR A 65 7.77 1.74 -1.47
N ASN A 66 7.23 2.10 -2.63
CA ASN A 66 8.02 2.38 -3.84
C ASN A 66 8.54 3.83 -3.92
N LEU A 67 8.08 4.71 -3.03
CA LEU A 67 8.40 6.13 -3.09
C LEU A 67 9.91 6.43 -3.00
N PRO A 68 10.69 5.80 -2.09
CA PRO A 68 12.13 6.08 -1.99
C PRO A 68 12.88 5.72 -3.27
N ILE A 69 12.47 4.63 -3.93
CA ILE A 69 13.07 4.16 -5.20
C ILE A 69 12.81 5.18 -6.30
N ARG A 70 11.56 5.62 -6.45
CA ARG A 70 11.19 6.62 -7.47
C ARG A 70 11.90 7.95 -7.25
N LEU A 71 11.95 8.42 -6.00
CA LEU A 71 12.63 9.67 -5.67
C LEU A 71 14.13 9.60 -5.96
N ARG A 72 14.78 8.48 -5.62
CA ARG A 72 16.18 8.22 -5.98
C ARG A 72 16.38 8.31 -7.49
N ASP A 73 15.58 7.57 -8.26
CA ASP A 73 15.76 7.48 -9.71
C ASP A 73 15.54 8.84 -10.39
N ALA A 74 14.56 9.63 -9.91
CA ALA A 74 14.36 11.00 -10.37
C ALA A 74 15.58 11.90 -10.07
N ILE A 75 16.10 11.88 -8.85
CA ILE A 75 17.29 12.66 -8.47
C ILE A 75 18.51 12.24 -9.29
N ILE A 76 18.72 10.93 -9.49
CA ILE A 76 19.83 10.39 -10.28
C ILE A 76 19.76 10.92 -11.72
N ASN A 77 18.60 10.84 -12.36
CA ASN A 77 18.41 11.27 -13.74
C ASN A 77 18.58 12.79 -13.87
N ASP A 78 17.92 13.57 -13.00
CA ASP A 78 17.91 15.04 -13.07
C ASP A 78 19.24 15.68 -12.71
N CYS A 79 20.01 15.05 -11.81
CA CYS A 79 21.33 15.53 -11.40
C CYS A 79 22.48 14.91 -12.21
N GLY A 80 22.18 14.00 -13.16
CA GLY A 80 23.21 13.29 -13.93
C GLY A 80 24.14 12.42 -13.08
N LEU A 81 23.63 11.86 -11.98
CA LEU A 81 24.43 11.06 -11.05
C LEU A 81 24.44 9.59 -11.48
N SER A 82 25.48 8.86 -11.06
CA SER A 82 25.44 7.40 -11.05
C SER A 82 24.79 6.90 -9.76
N LEU A 83 24.22 5.69 -9.78
CA LEU A 83 23.68 5.04 -8.57
C LEU A 83 24.73 4.93 -7.43
N PRO A 84 26.00 4.53 -7.69
CA PRO A 84 27.04 4.59 -6.67
C PRO A 84 27.31 6.00 -6.13
N THR A 85 27.31 7.03 -6.99
CA THR A 85 27.54 8.43 -6.58
C THR A 85 26.42 8.92 -5.66
N TYR A 86 25.17 8.64 -6.02
CA TYR A 86 24.00 8.96 -5.19
C TYR A 86 24.16 8.41 -3.78
N TYR A 87 24.50 7.13 -3.63
CA TYR A 87 24.68 6.54 -2.30
C TYR A 87 25.92 7.07 -1.55
N ARG A 88 26.97 7.54 -2.24
CA ARG A 88 28.08 8.24 -1.58
C ARG A 88 27.62 9.58 -0.99
N TYR A 89 26.78 10.31 -1.69
CA TYR A 89 26.22 11.58 -1.22
C TYR A 89 25.21 11.40 -0.08
N MET A 90 24.54 10.26 0.01
CA MET A 90 23.67 9.92 1.15
C MET A 90 24.43 9.57 2.44
N ARG A 91 25.74 9.34 2.39
CA ARG A 91 26.50 9.01 3.61
C ARG A 91 26.46 10.18 4.59
N PRO A 92 26.53 9.92 5.90
CA PRO A 92 26.63 11.00 6.88
C PRO A 92 27.79 11.95 6.57
N SER A 93 27.52 13.25 6.72
CA SER A 93 28.50 14.32 6.57
C SER A 93 29.52 14.39 7.71
N THR A 94 29.46 13.45 8.66
CA THR A 94 30.39 13.39 9.79
C THR A 94 30.90 11.97 9.98
N LYS A 95 32.17 11.87 10.35
CA LYS A 95 32.85 10.61 10.66
C LYS A 95 33.59 10.77 11.98
N LEU A 96 33.47 9.80 12.87
CA LEU A 96 34.27 9.74 14.07
C LEU A 96 35.64 9.14 13.73
N GLU A 97 36.71 9.91 13.84
CA GLU A 97 38.08 9.42 13.73
C GLU A 97 38.83 9.71 15.02
N LYS A 98 39.33 8.65 15.68
CA LYS A 98 40.09 8.75 16.94
C LYS A 98 39.37 9.55 18.04
N GLY A 99 38.05 9.43 18.12
CA GLY A 99 37.23 10.15 19.11
C GLY A 99 36.88 11.59 18.75
N VAL A 100 37.31 12.08 17.58
CA VAL A 100 36.99 13.43 17.09
C VAL A 100 36.01 13.34 15.93
N GLU A 101 34.93 14.11 16.00
CA GLU A 101 33.98 14.24 14.89
C GLU A 101 34.58 15.12 13.79
N THR A 102 34.81 14.52 12.61
CA THR A 102 35.35 15.22 11.44
C THR A 102 34.25 15.33 10.38
N ARG A 103 34.07 16.55 9.84
CA ARG A 103 33.10 16.79 8.77
C ARG A 103 33.65 16.26 7.44
N VAL A 104 32.89 15.39 6.80
CA VAL A 104 33.13 14.92 5.43
C VAL A 104 32.40 15.87 4.48
N PRO A 105 33.12 16.59 3.60
CA PRO A 105 32.50 17.50 2.65
C PRO A 105 31.67 16.72 1.61
N HIS A 106 30.45 17.17 1.37
CA HIS A 106 29.64 16.73 0.23
C HIS A 106 29.80 17.69 -0.94
N THR A 107 30.00 17.14 -2.13
CA THR A 107 30.34 17.89 -3.35
C THR A 107 29.13 18.26 -4.20
N LEU A 108 27.92 18.30 -3.62
CA LEU A 108 26.74 18.74 -4.37
C LEU A 108 26.90 20.21 -4.79
N THR A 109 26.88 20.43 -6.10
CA THR A 109 26.82 21.72 -6.76
C THR A 109 25.51 22.45 -6.42
N ILE A 110 25.48 23.76 -6.67
CA ILE A 110 24.27 24.58 -6.46
C ILE A 110 23.13 24.08 -7.35
N ALA A 111 23.43 23.68 -8.58
CA ALA A 111 22.45 23.15 -9.53
C ALA A 111 21.83 21.83 -9.03
N GLU A 112 22.64 20.89 -8.56
CA GLU A 112 22.14 19.62 -8.01
C GLU A 112 21.27 19.85 -6.77
N LYS A 113 21.69 20.75 -5.87
CA LYS A 113 20.87 21.14 -4.70
C LYS A 113 19.51 21.69 -5.12
N TYR A 114 19.48 22.53 -6.15
CA TYR A 114 18.24 23.07 -6.69
C TYR A 114 17.35 21.96 -7.27
N MET A 115 17.92 21.05 -8.07
CA MET A 115 17.18 19.94 -8.67
C MET A 115 16.63 18.96 -7.63
N ILE A 116 17.39 18.67 -6.57
CA ILE A 116 16.91 17.87 -5.44
C ILE A 116 15.70 18.57 -4.79
N LYS A 117 15.80 19.86 -4.46
CA LYS A 117 14.68 20.63 -3.89
C LYS A 117 13.46 20.62 -4.80
N LYS A 118 13.65 20.84 -6.10
CA LYS A 118 12.59 20.80 -7.11
C LYS A 118 11.87 19.45 -7.13
N ASN A 119 12.60 18.34 -7.05
CA ASN A 119 12.02 16.99 -6.99
C ASN A 119 11.14 16.80 -5.74
N PHE A 120 11.60 17.28 -4.59
CA PHE A 120 10.76 17.28 -3.38
C PHE A 120 9.51 18.15 -3.55
N ASP A 121 9.63 19.36 -4.08
CA ASP A 121 8.48 20.25 -4.31
C ASP A 121 7.43 19.63 -5.21
N VAL A 122 7.85 18.94 -6.29
CA VAL A 122 6.94 18.22 -7.19
C VAL A 122 6.22 17.10 -6.42
N LEU A 123 6.97 16.27 -5.69
CA LEU A 123 6.40 15.20 -4.89
C LEU A 123 5.36 15.70 -3.87
N PHE A 124 5.69 16.77 -3.13
CA PHE A 124 4.77 17.36 -2.17
C PHE A 124 3.52 17.93 -2.84
N LYS A 125 3.65 18.61 -3.98
CA LYS A 125 2.51 19.11 -4.75
C LYS A 125 1.60 17.98 -5.22
N GLU A 126 2.17 16.87 -5.68
CA GLU A 126 1.41 15.68 -6.07
C GLU A 126 0.66 15.07 -4.88
N MET A 127 1.29 14.96 -3.71
CA MET A 127 0.63 14.47 -2.50
C MET A 127 -0.51 15.40 -2.06
N VAL A 128 -0.30 16.71 -2.07
CA VAL A 128 -1.35 17.69 -1.72
C VAL A 128 -2.52 17.62 -2.71
N LYS A 129 -2.22 17.52 -4.00
CA LYS A 129 -3.24 17.35 -5.04
C LYS A 129 -4.04 16.07 -4.82
N PHE A 130 -3.36 14.94 -4.61
CA PHE A 130 -4.01 13.66 -4.29
C PHE A 130 -4.94 13.78 -3.09
N HIS A 131 -4.48 14.41 -2.00
CA HIS A 131 -5.31 14.62 -0.82
C HIS A 131 -6.52 15.52 -1.10
N SER A 132 -6.32 16.64 -1.82
CA SER A 132 -7.42 17.54 -2.19
C SER A 132 -8.48 16.85 -3.05
N ASP A 133 -8.06 16.01 -4.00
CA ASP A 133 -8.98 15.27 -4.86
C ASP A 133 -9.70 14.16 -4.08
N PHE A 134 -9.02 13.49 -3.14
CA PHE A 134 -9.63 12.53 -2.24
C PHE A 134 -10.71 13.15 -1.34
N MET A 135 -10.44 14.33 -0.75
CA MET A 135 -11.40 15.03 0.11
C MET A 135 -12.65 15.52 -0.63
N LYS A 136 -12.62 15.62 -1.97
CA LYS A 136 -13.81 15.95 -2.78
C LYS A 136 -14.70 14.73 -3.05
N LEU A 137 -14.17 13.52 -2.87
CA LEU A 137 -14.90 12.27 -3.08
C LEU A 137 -15.69 11.83 -1.83
N THR A 138 -15.29 12.32 -0.64
CA THR A 138 -15.96 12.14 0.65
C THR A 138 -16.91 13.29 0.95
#